data_AF-A0A3B9X2I8-F1
#
_entry.id   AF-A0A3B9X2I8-F1
#
_cell.length_a   1.000
_cell.length_b   1.000
_cell.length_c   1.000
_cell.angle_alpha   90.00
_cell.angle_beta   90.00
_cell.angle_gamma   90.00
#
_symmetry.space_group_name_H-M   'P 1'
#
loop_
_entity.id
_entity.type
_entity.pdbx_description
1 polymer ?
#
loop_
_entity_poly.entity_id
_entity_poly.type
_entity_poly.pdbx_seq_one_letter_code
_entity_poly.pdbx_strand_id
1 'polypeptide(L)' 'ENHRELVNEVLQKALKGDNTSNFEFPLYTKNNNLVRVLLNATTRRNAEGRIVGVIGVGQDITAESLARKESER' A
#
# COMPACT_ATOMS: atom_id res chain seq x y z
N GLU A 1 8.29 14.03 -3.63
CA GLU A 1 6.87 13.73 -3.90
C GLU A 1 6.13 13.41 -2.60
N ASN A 2 4.92 13.94 -2.45
CA ASN A 2 4.12 13.83 -1.24
C ASN A 2 3.34 12.50 -1.24
N HIS A 3 4.03 11.39 -0.96
CA HIS A 3 3.46 10.03 -0.98
C HIS A 3 2.17 9.88 -0.16
N ARG A 4 1.96 10.76 0.83
CA ARG A 4 0.72 10.84 1.62
C ARG A 4 -0.53 11.06 0.78
N GLU A 5 -0.45 11.88 -0.28
CA GLU A 5 -1.61 12.18 -1.13
C GLU A 5 -1.97 10.99 -2.01
N LEU A 6 -0.97 10.30 -2.55
CA LEU A 6 -1.16 9.08 -3.34
C LEU A 6 -1.73 7.94 -2.50
N VAL A 7 -1.20 7.73 -1.28
CA VAL A 7 -1.74 6.73 -0.34
C VAL A 7 -3.19 7.07 0.04
N ASN A 8 -3.51 8.35 0.25
CA ASN A 8 -4.88 8.76 0.49
C ASN A 8 -5.78 8.42 -0.70
N GLU A 9 -5.36 8.68 -1.94
CA GLU A 9 -6.12 8.32 -3.13
C GLU A 9 -6.40 6.81 -3.22
N VAL A 10 -5.38 5.98 -2.97
CA VAL A 10 -5.48 4.51 -2.94
C VAL A 10 -6.54 4.06 -1.92
N LEU A 11 -6.51 4.62 -0.71
CA LEU A 11 -7.49 4.31 0.34
C LEU A 11 -8.90 4.82 -0.01
N GLN A 12 -9.02 6.00 -0.64
CA GLN A 12 -10.30 6.54 -1.08
C GLN A 12 -10.94 5.70 -2.19
N LYS A 13 -10.14 5.18 -3.12
CA LYS A 13 -10.60 4.23 -4.15
C LYS A 13 -11.13 2.96 -3.50
N ALA A 14 -10.38 2.39 -2.55
CA ALA A 14 -10.83 1.20 -1.80
C ALA A 14 -12.11 1.47 -0.98
N LEU A 15 -12.31 2.68 -0.45
CA LEU A 15 -13.56 3.06 0.24
C LEU A 15 -14.76 3.19 -0.71
N LYS A 16 -14.53 3.37 -2.01
CA LYS A 16 -15.59 3.45 -3.03
C LYS A 16 -15.95 2.11 -3.66
N GLY A 17 -15.19 1.05 -3.36
CA GLY A 17 -15.39 -0.27 -3.96
C GLY A 17 -14.32 -0.65 -4.98
N ASP A 18 -13.41 0.28 -5.32
CA ASP A 18 -12.30 0.05 -6.25
C ASP A 18 -11.10 -0.50 -5.49
N ASN A 19 -10.90 -1.82 -5.58
CA ASN A 19 -9.72 -2.46 -5.02
C ASN A 19 -8.47 -1.92 -5.70
N THR A 20 -7.45 -1.61 -4.91
CA THR A 20 -6.17 -1.09 -5.38
C THR A 20 -5.07 -2.05 -4.96
N SER A 21 -4.19 -2.37 -5.91
CA SER A 21 -3.13 -3.37 -5.73
C SER A 21 -1.77 -2.80 -6.09
N ASN A 22 -0.73 -3.36 -5.47
CA ASN A 22 0.67 -3.15 -5.78
C ASN A 22 1.15 -1.69 -5.78
N PHE A 23 0.70 -0.88 -4.81
CA PHE A 23 1.21 0.47 -4.66
C PHE A 23 2.49 0.49 -3.81
N GLU A 24 3.64 0.72 -4.46
CA GLU A 24 4.94 0.79 -3.78
C GLU A 24 5.30 2.22 -3.39
N PHE A 25 5.68 2.44 -2.13
CA PHE A 25 6.18 3.74 -1.69
C PHE A 25 7.20 3.63 -0.55
N PRO A 26 8.12 4.60 -0.42
CA PRO A 26 9.01 4.70 0.73
C PRO A 26 8.25 5.14 1.99
N LEU A 27 8.49 4.46 3.11
CA LEU A 27 7.98 4.81 4.43
C LEU A 27 9.12 4.91 5.44
N TYR A 28 9.10 5.95 6.27
CA TYR A 28 9.99 6.03 7.43
C TYR A 28 9.36 5.30 8.61
N THR A 29 10.08 4.32 9.15
CA THR A 29 9.70 3.64 10.39
C THR A 29 9.86 4.60 11.58
N LYS A 30 9.30 4.23 12.74
CA LYS A 30 9.49 4.99 14.00
C LYS A 30 10.97 5.15 14.38
N ASN A 31 11.81 4.22 13.95
CA ASN A 31 13.25 4.24 14.19
C ASN A 31 14.03 5.01 13.10
N ASN A 32 13.33 5.77 12.26
CA ASN A 32 13.91 6.58 11.18
C ASN A 32 14.61 5.78 10.06
N ASN A 33 14.36 4.48 9.98
CA ASN A 33 14.80 3.65 8.84
C ASN A 33 13.85 3.84 7.66
N LEU A 34 14.41 4.01 6.47
CA LEU A 34 13.68 4.06 5.21
C LEU A 34 13.42 2.63 4.71
N VAL A 35 12.15 2.24 4.64
CA VAL A 35 11.73 0.95 4.08
C VAL A 35 10.85 1.18 2.85
N ARG A 36 10.90 0.25 1.88
CA ARG A 36 9.96 0.24 0.76
C ARG A 36 8.77 -0.63 1.13
N VAL A 37 7.58 -0.07 1.06
CA VAL A 37 6.34 -0.75 1.41
C VAL A 37 5.53 -0.99 0.15
N LEU A 38 5.09 -2.23 -0.02
CA LEU A 38 4.05 -2.62 -0.97
C LEU A 38 2.70 -2.55 -0.25
N LEU A 39 1.83 -1.64 -0.69
CA LEU A 39 0.49 -1.47 -0.15
C LEU A 39 -0.56 -2.03 -1.11
N ASN A 40 -1.40 -2.90 -0.56
CA ASN A 40 -2.63 -3.37 -1.19
C ASN A 40 -3.81 -2.91 -0.33
N ALA A 41 -4.84 -2.33 -0.93
CA ALA A 41 -6.03 -1.89 -0.23
C ALA A 41 -7.29 -2.45 -0.90
N THR A 42 -8.09 -3.19 -0.12
CA THR A 42 -9.33 -3.80 -0.58
C THR A 42 -10.52 -3.32 0.23
N THR A 43 -11.67 -3.21 -0.43
CA THR A 43 -12.92 -2.84 0.19
C THR A 43 -13.42 -3.94 1.13
N ARG A 44 -13.71 -3.58 2.38
CA ARG A 44 -14.37 -4.49 3.33
C ARG A 44 -15.88 -4.30 3.26
N ARG A 45 -16.60 -5.39 3.01
CA ARG A 45 -18.07 -5.42 2.98
C ARG A 45 -18.63 -6.21 4.16
N ASN A 46 -19.81 -5.82 4.64
CA ASN A 46 -20.56 -6.62 5.62
C ASN A 46 -21.37 -7.74 4.93
N ALA A 47 -22.10 -8.54 5.71
CA ALA A 47 -22.92 -9.65 5.19
C ALA A 47 -24.05 -9.20 4.24
N GLU A 48 -24.46 -7.93 4.29
CA GLU A 48 -25.45 -7.32 3.40
C GLU A 48 -24.82 -6.70 2.14
N GLY A 49 -23.51 -6.87 1.92
CA GLY A 49 -22.78 -6.33 0.78
C GLY A 49 -22.44 -4.84 0.86
N ARG A 50 -22.80 -4.16 1.97
CA ARG A 50 -22.51 -2.74 2.20
C ARG A 50 -21.04 -2.53 2.54
N ILE A 51 -20.44 -1.49 1.99
CA ILE A 51 -19.05 -1.11 2.30
C ILE A 51 -19.00 -0.58 3.73
N VAL A 52 -18.18 -1.21 4.56
CA VAL A 52 -18.00 -0.84 5.97
C VAL A 52 -16.59 -0.38 6.29
N GLY A 53 -15.67 -0.42 5.33
CA GLY A 53 -14.32 0.09 5.49
C GLY A 53 -13.34 -0.44 4.44
N VAL A 54 -12.05 -0.36 4.77
CA VAL A 54 -10.94 -0.81 3.93
C VAL A 54 -10.01 -1.69 4.75
N ILE A 55 -9.48 -2.73 4.11
CA ILE A 55 -8.37 -3.53 4.63
C ILE A 55 -7.13 -3.14 3.83
N GLY A 56 -6.14 -2.56 4.50
CA GLY A 56 -4.82 -2.26 3.94
C GLY A 56 -3.79 -3.28 4.41
N VAL A 57 -3.04 -3.87 3.48
CA VAL A 57 -1.90 -4.75 3.76
C VAL A 57 -0.64 -4.04 3.28
N GLY A 58 0.23 -3.68 4.22
CA GLY A 58 1.56 -3.13 3.94
C GLY A 58 2.63 -4.20 4.17
N GLN A 59 3.34 -4.58 3.11
CA GLN A 59 4.47 -5.51 3.17
C GLN A 59 5.77 -4.73 2.98
N ASP A 60 6.75 -4.96 3.86
CA ASP A 60 8.11 -4.46 3.64
C ASP A 60 8.76 -5.31 2.54
N ILE A 61 9.09 -4.66 1.43
CA ILE A 61 9.74 -5.26 0.25
C ILE A 61 11.14 -4.69 0.03
N THR A 62 11.76 -4.11 1.07
CA THR A 62 13.07 -3.47 0.94
C THR A 62 14.13 -4.46 0.44
N ALA A 63 14.14 -5.68 0.97
CA ALA A 63 15.06 -6.73 0.55
C ALA A 63 14.81 -7.17 -0.90
N GLU A 64 13.55 -7.47 -1.26
CA GLU A 64 13.18 -7.84 -2.63
C GLU A 64 13.50 -6.72 -3.64
N SER A 65 13.24 -5.46 -3.29
CA SER A 65 13.47 -4.31 -4.17
C SER A 65 14.96 -4.08 -4.43
N LEU A 66 15.82 -4.32 -3.44
CA LEU A 66 17.27 -4.26 -3.61
C LEU A 66 17.77 -5.40 -4.50
N ALA A 67 17.32 -6.63 -4.25
CA ALA A 67 17.68 -7.78 -5.07
C ALA A 67 17.27 -7.59 -6.54
N ARG A 68 16.07 -7.03 -6.79
CA ARG A 68 15.59 -6.73 -8.14
C ARG A 68 16.49 -5.71 -8.85
N LYS A 69 16.86 -4.62 -8.18
CA LYS A 69 17.76 -3.60 -8.74
C LYS A 69 19.13 -4.13 -9.11
N GLU A 70 19.67 -5.07 -8.32
CA GLU A 70 20.97 -5.69 -8.59
C GLU A 70 20.90 -6.68 -9.75
N SER A 71 19.76 -7.37 -9.93
CA SER A 71 19.56 -8.30 -11.04
C SER A 71 19.25 -7.61 -12.38
N GLU A 72 18.88 -6.32 -12.35
CA GLU A 72 18.64 -5.46 -13.51
C GLU A 72 19.92 -4.71 -13.97
N ARG A 73 21.05 -4.91 -13.28
CA ARG A 73 22.38 -4.38 -13.63
C ARG A 73 23.22 -5.41 -14.36
#